data_AF-A0A968NXS8-F1
#
_entry.id   AF-A0A968NXS8-F1
#
_cell.length_a   1.000
_cell.length_b   1.000
_cell.length_c   1.000
_cell.angle_alpha   90.00
_cell.angle_beta   90.00
_cell.angle_gamma   90.00
#
_symmetry.space_group_name_H-M   'P 1'
#
loop_
_entity.id
_entity.type
_entity.pdbx_description
1 polymer ?
#
loop_
_entity_poly.entity_id
_entity_poly.type
_entity_poly.pdbx_seq_one_letter_code
_entity_poly.pdbx_strand_id
1 'polypeptide(L)'
;QWPTIWRNEWMRSGLYPGADSLRQNPIEGDRAAIEQLNRAQRDALIDVLVSLFSATVNESSDESSIVPPRQVPAEPNAAQQLQP
;
A
#
# COMPACT_ATOMS: atom_id res chain seq x y z
N GLN A 1 -12.63 5.97 11.98
CA GLN A 1 -13.83 5.13 11.81
C GLN A 1 -14.13 5.07 10.33
N TRP A 2 -13.80 3.97 9.65
CA TRP A 2 -14.04 3.85 8.21
C TRP A 2 -15.55 3.74 7.93
N PRO A 3 -16.07 4.40 6.89
CA PRO A 3 -17.50 4.34 6.57
C PRO A 3 -17.91 2.91 6.21
N THR A 4 -19.08 2.48 6.72
CA THR A 4 -19.58 1.10 6.67
C THR A 4 -20.20 0.69 5.32
N ILE A 5 -19.96 1.48 4.27
CA ILE A 5 -20.52 1.35 2.91
C ILE A 5 -20.14 0.06 2.17
N TRP A 6 -19.26 -0.79 2.74
CA TRP A 6 -18.75 -2.01 2.09
C TRP A 6 -19.41 -3.32 2.56
N ARG A 7 -20.40 -3.28 3.47
CA ARG A 7 -21.16 -4.48 3.84
C ARG A 7 -22.35 -4.68 2.90
N ASN A 8 -22.17 -5.50 1.86
CA ASN A 8 -23.24 -6.02 0.99
C ASN A 8 -24.18 -4.99 0.32
N GLU A 9 -23.86 -3.70 0.34
CA GLU A 9 -24.68 -2.69 -0.34
C GLU A 9 -24.42 -2.68 -1.85
N TRP A 10 -25.45 -2.33 -2.61
CA TRP A 10 -25.33 -2.14 -4.05
C TRP A 10 -24.39 -0.95 -4.33
N MET A 11 -23.23 -1.23 -4.94
CA MET A 11 -22.35 -0.17 -5.44
C MET A 11 -23.10 0.68 -6.46
N ARG A 12 -23.24 1.99 -6.25
CA ARG A 12 -23.86 2.92 -7.20
C ARG A 12 -22.77 3.63 -8.00
N SER A 13 -23.07 4.08 -9.23
CA SER A 13 -22.04 4.75 -10.05
C SER A 13 -21.41 5.95 -9.34
N GLY A 14 -22.20 6.80 -8.67
CA GLY A 14 -21.68 7.95 -7.92
C GLY A 14 -20.86 7.62 -6.68
N LEU A 15 -20.84 6.35 -6.23
CA LEU A 15 -20.01 5.87 -5.12
C LEU A 15 -18.85 5.00 -5.62
N TYR A 16 -18.75 4.82 -6.94
CA TYR A 16 -17.70 4.01 -7.53
C TYR A 16 -16.35 4.71 -7.34
N PRO A 17 -15.27 3.98 -7.01
CA PRO A 17 -13.95 4.58 -6.91
C PRO A 17 -13.59 5.40 -8.16
N GLY A 18 -13.19 6.65 -7.95
CA GLY A 18 -12.84 7.56 -9.04
C GLY A 18 -14.03 8.17 -9.80
N ALA A 19 -15.27 8.03 -9.34
CA ALA A 19 -16.47 8.56 -10.02
C ALA A 19 -16.38 10.05 -10.37
N ASP A 20 -15.74 10.88 -9.53
CA ASP A 20 -15.60 12.33 -9.76
C ASP A 20 -14.43 12.70 -10.69
N SER A 21 -13.51 11.77 -10.93
CA SER A 21 -12.24 12.03 -11.63
C SER A 21 -12.13 11.30 -12.97
N LEU A 22 -12.83 10.18 -13.12
CA LEU A 22 -12.81 9.37 -14.33
C LEU A 22 -13.76 9.97 -15.37
N ARG A 23 -13.27 10.10 -16.62
CA ARG A 23 -14.09 10.54 -17.76
C ARG A 23 -15.25 9.58 -18.04
N GLN A 24 -15.06 8.30 -17.73
CA GLN A 24 -16.08 7.27 -17.82
C GLN A 24 -15.97 6.36 -16.60
N ASN A 25 -17.10 6.14 -15.95
CA ASN A 25 -17.19 5.25 -14.81
C ASN A 25 -17.25 3.78 -15.29
N PRO A 26 -16.32 2.91 -14.84
CA PRO A 26 -16.24 1.53 -15.32
C PRO A 26 -17.21 0.56 -14.61
N ILE A 27 -18.02 1.03 -13.66
CA ILE A 27 -18.90 0.19 -12.82
C ILE A 27 -19.73 -0.83 -13.62
N GLU A 28 -20.21 -0.46 -14.80
CA GLU A 28 -21.01 -1.36 -15.64
C GLU A 28 -20.17 -2.51 -16.19
N GLY A 29 -18.96 -2.22 -16.67
CA GLY A 29 -18.03 -3.23 -17.15
C GLY A 29 -17.56 -4.16 -16.04
N ASP A 30 -17.28 -3.59 -14.86
CA ASP A 30 -16.83 -4.37 -13.71
C ASP A 30 -17.93 -5.31 -13.20
N ARG A 31 -19.20 -4.84 -13.17
CA ARG A 31 -20.36 -5.71 -12.87
C ARG A 31 -20.51 -6.82 -13.90
N ALA A 32 -20.50 -6.48 -15.18
CA ALA A 32 -20.64 -7.47 -16.25
C ALA A 32 -19.53 -8.53 -16.21
N ALA A 33 -18.30 -8.15 -15.86
CA ALA A 33 -17.20 -9.09 -15.70
C ALA A 33 -17.42 -10.03 -14.49
N ILE A 34 -17.87 -9.50 -13.34
CA ILE A 34 -18.13 -10.30 -12.13
C ILE A 34 -19.34 -11.22 -12.32
N GLU A 35 -20.38 -10.78 -13.01
CA GLU A 35 -21.60 -11.57 -13.28
C GLU A 35 -21.33 -12.82 -14.13
N GLN A 36 -20.27 -12.79 -14.96
CA GLN A 36 -19.84 -13.95 -15.75
C GLN A 36 -19.16 -15.04 -14.92
N LEU A 37 -18.79 -14.74 -13.67
CA LEU A 37 -18.06 -15.66 -12.81
C LEU A 37 -19.00 -16.53 -11.98
N ASN A 38 -18.73 -17.84 -11.97
CA ASN A 38 -19.33 -18.73 -11.00
C ASN A 38 -18.73 -18.51 -9.59
N ARG A 39 -19.27 -19.21 -8.58
CA ARG A 39 -18.80 -19.03 -7.19
C ARG A 39 -17.32 -19.36 -7.00
N ALA A 40 -16.84 -20.48 -7.54
CA ALA A 40 -15.45 -20.88 -7.42
C ALA A 40 -14.48 -19.90 -8.10
N GLN A 41 -14.87 -19.33 -9.24
CA GLN A 41 -14.08 -18.31 -9.94
C GLN A 41 -14.03 -17.00 -9.16
N ARG A 42 -15.13 -16.61 -8.49
CA ARG A 42 -15.12 -15.44 -7.60
C ARG A 42 -14.21 -15.66 -6.39
N ASP A 43 -14.24 -16.85 -5.79
CA ASP A 43 -13.36 -17.18 -4.67
C ASP A 43 -11.88 -17.09 -5.12
N ALA A 44 -11.53 -17.67 -6.28
CA ALA A 44 -10.18 -17.58 -6.85
C ALA A 44 -9.75 -16.14 -7.18
N LEU A 45 -10.65 -15.30 -7.69
CA LEU A 45 -10.38 -13.89 -7.94
C LEU A 45 -10.05 -13.14 -6.64
N ILE A 46 -10.83 -13.39 -5.58
CA ILE A 46 -10.60 -12.77 -4.27
C ILE A 46 -9.23 -13.17 -3.74
N ASP A 47 -8.85 -14.44 -3.81
CA ASP A 47 -7.55 -14.93 -3.33
C ASP A 47 -6.38 -14.21 -4.03
N VAL A 48 -6.47 -14.03 -5.36
CA VAL A 48 -5.47 -13.29 -6.14
C VAL A 48 -5.41 -11.83 -5.69
N LEU A 49 -6.55 -11.15 -5.57
CA LEU A 49 -6.59 -9.75 -5.14
C LEU A 49 -6.01 -9.59 -3.73
N VAL A 50 -6.37 -10.45 -2.80
CA VAL A 50 -5.80 -10.46 -1.44
C VAL A 50 -4.30 -10.67 -1.50
N SER A 51 -3.81 -11.64 -2.28
CA SER A 51 -2.38 -11.91 -2.43
C SER A 51 -1.62 -10.69 -2.98
N LEU A 52 -2.17 -9.98 -3.96
CA LEU A 52 -1.54 -8.82 -4.58
C LEU A 52 -1.47 -7.62 -3.63
N PHE A 53 -2.55 -7.36 -2.88
CA PHE A 53 -2.68 -6.15 -2.06
C PHE A 53 -2.31 -6.34 -0.58
N SER A 54 -2.10 -7.57 -0.11
CA SER A 54 -1.64 -7.82 1.28
C SER A 54 -0.11 -7.76 1.42
N ALA A 55 0.65 -7.95 0.34
CA ALA A 55 2.12 -7.93 0.36
C ALA A 55 2.70 -6.52 0.58
N THR A 56 1.92 -5.46 0.40
CA THR A 56 2.37 -4.07 0.49
C THR A 56 2.29 -3.45 1.89
N VAL A 57 1.88 -4.21 2.92
CA VAL A 57 1.71 -3.67 4.29
C VAL A 57 2.98 -3.83 5.16
N ASN A 58 4.02 -4.52 4.70
CA ASN A 58 5.23 -4.77 5.49
C ASN A 58 6.48 -3.99 5.07
N GLU A 59 6.40 -3.09 4.08
CA GLU A 59 7.56 -2.28 3.61
C GLU A 59 7.37 -0.78 3.96
N SER A 60 6.81 -0.50 5.15
CA SER A 60 6.85 0.85 5.74
C SER A 60 7.18 0.77 7.23
N SER A 61 8.20 -0.02 7.56
CA SER A 61 8.91 0.06 8.84
C SER A 61 10.42 0.21 8.60
N ASP A 62 10.84 0.91 7.54
CA ASP A 62 12.18 1.47 7.52
C ASP A 62 12.15 2.83 8.21
N GLU A 63 12.43 2.73 9.52
CA GLU A 63 13.36 3.62 10.21
C GLU A 63 13.00 5.11 10.19
N SER A 64 12.08 5.46 11.09
CA SER A 64 12.15 6.73 11.79
C SER A 64 13.61 6.92 12.24
N SER A 65 14.32 7.83 11.59
CA SER A 65 15.70 8.18 11.89
C SER A 65 15.78 8.61 13.36
N ILE A 66 16.08 7.64 14.23
CA ILE A 66 16.56 7.92 15.57
C ILE A 66 17.93 8.52 15.35
N VAL A 67 17.95 9.85 15.44
CA VAL A 67 19.15 10.67 15.54
C VAL A 67 20.20 9.93 16.39
N PRO A 68 21.41 9.63 15.87
CA PRO A 68 22.47 9.11 16.71
C PRO A 68 22.85 10.18 17.75
N PRO A 69 23.22 9.83 19.00
CA PRO A 69 23.81 10.82 19.87
C PRO A 69 25.08 11.34 19.18
N ARG A 70 25.18 12.66 19.11
CA ARG A 70 26.26 13.42 18.50
C ARG A 70 27.61 12.95 19.07
N GLN A 71 28.26 11.99 18.43
CA GLN A 71 29.67 11.68 18.71
C GLN A 71 30.51 12.75 18.00
N VAL A 72 31.26 13.48 18.83
CA VAL A 72 32.23 14.51 18.45
C VAL A 72 33.25 13.90 17.47
N PRO A 73 33.71 14.62 16.42
CA PRO A 73 34.62 14.06 15.43
C PRO A 73 35.93 13.58 16.06
N ALA A 74 36.24 12.29 15.93
CA ALA A 74 37.60 11.79 16.11
C ALA A 74 38.31 11.89 14.76
N GLU A 75 39.14 12.93 14.61
CA GLU A 75 40.03 13.12 13.48
C GLU A 75 41.03 11.95 13.30
N PRO A 76 41.49 11.69 12.07
CA PRO A 76 42.28 10.51 11.72
C PRO A 76 43.75 10.72 12.10
N ASN A 77 44.23 10.04 13.14
CA ASN A 77 45.66 10.10 13.47
C ASN A 77 46.44 9.04 12.66
N ALA A 78 46.87 9.42 11.46
CA ALA A 78 47.97 8.76 10.76
C ALA A 78 49.16 9.72 10.69
N ALA A 79 50.09 9.50 11.61
CA ALA A 79 51.49 9.92 11.60
C ALA A 79 51.76 11.41 11.85
N GLN A 80 52.32 11.72 13.04
CA GLN A 80 53.75 12.05 13.17
C GLN A 80 54.13 12.60 14.55
N GLN A 81 55.39 12.29 14.92
CA GLN A 81 56.26 12.99 15.89
C GLN A 81 56.05 12.65 17.37
N LEU A 82 56.79 11.68 17.91
CA LEU A 82 58.15 11.78 18.48
C LEU A 82 58.20 12.58 19.79
N GLN A 83 58.66 11.85 20.81
CA GLN A 83 58.83 12.15 22.23
C GLN A 83 59.79 13.34 22.47
N PRO A 84 59.93 13.86 23.70
CA PRO A 84 60.44 13.10 24.87
C PRO A 84 59.45 12.95 26.02
#